data_AF-A0A0B7MF35-F1
#
_entry.id   AF-A0A0B7MF35-F1
#
_cell.length_a   1.000
_cell.length_b   1.000
_cell.length_c   1.000
_cell.angle_alpha   90.00
_cell.angle_beta   90.00
_cell.angle_gamma   90.00
#
_symmetry.space_group_name_H-M   'P 1'
#
loop_
_entity.id
_entity.type
_entity.pdbx_description
1 polymer ?
#
loop_
_entity_poly.entity_id
_entity_poly.type
_entity_poly.pdbx_seq_one_letter_code
_entity_poly.pdbx_strand_id
1 'polypeptide(L)'
;MDAVGKTILDVGHRLSRTSEDERPGKVIFVITTDGLENASREFTYEKVKGLIKHQQEKYNWEFIFLGANIDAAKEADSIGISMDSAYDFEASQSGVKEMYCLASEAVTESRRKSSKKKQ
;
A
#
# COMPACT_ATOMS: atom_id res chain seq x y z
N MET A 1 6.53 2.81 10.63
CA MET A 1 6.58 1.37 10.22
C MET A 1 5.59 0.47 10.97
N ASP A 2 5.42 0.60 12.29
CA ASP A 2 4.47 -0.24 13.07
C ASP A 2 3.04 -0.25 12.50
N ALA A 3 2.52 0.90 12.04
CA ALA A 3 1.18 0.99 11.46
C ALA A 3 1.00 0.08 10.22
N VAL A 4 1.97 0.11 9.29
CA VAL A 4 1.97 -0.73 8.09
C VAL A 4 2.05 -2.20 8.46
N GLY A 5 3.03 -2.57 9.30
CA GLY A 5 3.25 -3.95 9.71
C GLY A 5 2.04 -4.56 10.43
N LYS A 6 1.48 -3.85 11.41
CA LYS A 6 0.29 -4.31 12.17
C LYS A 6 -0.92 -4.46 11.28
N THR A 7 -1.16 -3.51 10.36
CA THR A 7 -2.32 -3.55 9.47
C THR A 7 -2.22 -4.70 8.46
N ILE A 8 -1.04 -4.97 7.89
CA ILE A 8 -0.84 -6.13 7.00
C ILE A 8 -1.18 -7.43 7.74
N LEU A 9 -0.70 -7.60 8.98
CA LEU A 9 -0.95 -8.79 9.78
C LEU A 9 -2.44 -8.92 10.17
N ASP A 10 -3.08 -7.84 10.62
CA ASP A 10 -4.49 -7.85 11.01
C ASP A 10 -5.40 -8.19 9.82
N VAL A 11 -5.21 -7.51 8.69
CA VAL A 11 -6.00 -7.78 7.47
C VAL A 11 -5.72 -9.18 6.95
N GLY A 12 -4.46 -9.63 6.93
CA GLY A 12 -4.10 -10.99 6.54
C GLY A 12 -4.78 -12.04 7.41
N HIS A 13 -4.77 -11.86 8.73
CA HIS A 13 -5.39 -12.76 9.70
C HIS A 13 -6.92 -12.73 9.65
N ARG A 14 -7.52 -11.59 9.28
CA ARG A 14 -8.96 -11.50 9.01
C ARG A 14 -9.31 -12.31 7.77
N LEU A 15 -8.61 -12.09 6.66
CA LEU A 15 -8.87 -12.78 5.39
C LEU A 15 -8.61 -14.29 5.45
N SER A 16 -7.61 -14.73 6.23
CA SER A 16 -7.37 -16.16 6.43
C SER A 16 -8.52 -16.88 7.15
N ARG A 17 -9.32 -16.14 7.93
CA ARG A 17 -10.50 -16.65 8.66
C ARG A 17 -11.82 -16.41 7.91
N THR A 18 -11.80 -15.67 6.82
CA THR A 18 -12.94 -15.51 5.90
C THR A 18 -13.04 -16.74 5.00
N SER A 19 -14.27 -17.21 4.74
CA SER A 19 -14.54 -18.30 3.79
C SER A 19 -14.08 -17.90 2.38
N GLU A 20 -13.77 -18.87 1.53
CA GLU A 20 -13.22 -18.56 0.20
C GLU A 20 -14.20 -17.78 -0.68
N ASP A 21 -15.49 -18.07 -0.54
CA ASP A 21 -16.62 -17.40 -1.18
C ASP A 21 -16.81 -15.93 -0.75
N GLU A 22 -16.39 -15.56 0.45
CA GLU A 22 -16.49 -14.19 0.97
C GLU A 22 -15.16 -13.41 0.88
N ARG A 23 -14.07 -14.05 0.44
CA ARG A 23 -12.79 -13.36 0.27
C ARG A 23 -12.84 -12.38 -0.90
N PRO A 24 -12.21 -11.21 -0.77
CA PRO A 24 -12.13 -10.27 -1.88
C PRO A 24 -11.28 -10.86 -3.01
N GLY A 25 -11.75 -10.75 -4.25
CA GLY A 25 -10.98 -11.18 -5.42
C GLY A 25 -9.73 -10.33 -5.68
N LYS A 26 -9.59 -9.19 -5.00
CA LYS A 26 -8.42 -8.30 -5.07
C LYS A 26 -8.28 -7.48 -3.80
N VAL A 27 -7.05 -7.32 -3.32
CA VAL A 27 -6.71 -6.41 -2.22
C VAL A 27 -5.79 -5.31 -2.76
N ILE A 28 -6.20 -4.07 -2.56
CA ILE A 28 -5.39 -2.88 -2.84
C ILE A 28 -5.14 -2.20 -1.50
N PHE A 29 -3.88 -2.04 -1.15
CA PHE A 29 -3.42 -1.52 0.13
C PHE A 29 -2.77 -0.16 -0.10
N VAL A 30 -3.41 0.91 0.41
CA VAL A 30 -2.90 2.28 0.27
C VAL A 30 -2.25 2.70 1.58
N ILE A 31 -0.98 3.11 1.50
CA ILE A 31 -0.19 3.64 2.61
C ILE A 31 -0.08 5.14 2.41
N THR A 32 -0.47 5.94 3.40
CA THR A 32 -0.35 7.40 3.37
C THR A 32 0.46 7.85 4.58
N THR A 33 1.49 8.67 4.36
CA THR A 33 2.33 9.20 5.43
C THR A 33 2.74 10.64 5.16
N ASP A 34 3.02 11.40 6.21
CA ASP A 34 3.57 12.75 6.15
C ASP A 34 5.11 12.78 6.06
N GLY A 35 5.73 11.60 5.96
CA GLY A 35 7.17 11.44 5.76
C GLY A 35 8.01 11.54 7.04
N LEU A 36 7.38 11.67 8.20
CA LEU A 36 8.05 11.77 9.51
C LEU A 36 7.85 10.52 10.40
N GLU A 37 7.17 9.48 9.90
CA GLU A 37 6.85 8.28 10.67
C GLU A 37 8.02 7.27 10.82
N ASN A 38 9.12 7.70 11.43
CA ASN A 38 10.15 6.81 11.95
C ASN A 38 10.33 6.94 13.46
N ALA A 39 9.31 6.53 14.20
CA ALA A 39 9.37 6.20 15.63
C ALA A 39 8.93 4.74 15.91
N SER A 40 9.15 3.85 14.94
CA SER A 40 8.74 2.45 15.04
C SER A 40 9.52 1.71 16.12
N ARG A 41 8.84 0.91 16.96
CA ARG A 41 9.49 0.14 18.05
C ARG A 41 9.44 -1.37 17.81
N GLU A 42 8.52 -1.86 16.99
CA GLU A 42 8.26 -3.31 16.82
C GLU A 42 8.51 -3.82 15.39
N PHE A 43 8.41 -2.94 14.39
CA PHE A 43 8.62 -3.26 12.98
C PHE A 43 9.76 -2.46 12.36
N THR A 44 10.74 -3.16 11.81
CA THR A 44 11.82 -2.57 11.00
C THR A 44 11.41 -2.49 9.53
N TYR A 45 12.09 -1.66 8.75
CA TYR A 45 11.92 -1.58 7.30
C TYR A 45 12.03 -2.94 6.61
N GLU A 46 13.07 -3.72 6.95
CA GLU A 46 13.29 -5.06 6.39
C GLU A 46 12.14 -6.02 6.69
N LYS A 47 11.61 -5.98 7.92
CA LYS A 47 10.47 -6.81 8.32
C LYS A 47 9.21 -6.43 7.54
N VAL A 48 8.92 -5.12 7.41
CA VAL A 48 7.78 -4.65 6.61
C VAL A 48 7.95 -5.03 5.15
N LYS A 49 9.15 -4.88 4.59
CA LYS A 49 9.48 -5.29 3.21
C LYS A 49 9.20 -6.77 2.98
N GLY A 50 9.60 -7.63 3.91
CA GLY A 50 9.30 -9.06 3.86
C GLY A 50 7.79 -9.36 3.86
N LEU A 51 7.02 -8.64 4.69
CA LEU A 51 5.56 -8.77 4.74
C LEU A 51 4.91 -8.32 3.44
N ILE A 52 5.27 -7.16 2.91
CA ILE A 52 4.74 -6.62 1.65
C ILE A 52 5.01 -7.61 0.51
N LYS A 53 6.26 -8.06 0.39
CA LYS A 53 6.65 -9.04 -0.63
C LYS A 53 5.85 -10.34 -0.53
N HIS A 54 5.67 -10.87 0.69
CA HIS A 54 4.87 -12.07 0.91
C HIS A 54 3.42 -11.87 0.42
N GLN A 55 2.79 -10.74 0.77
CA GLN A 55 1.42 -10.46 0.35
C GLN A 55 1.27 -10.24 -1.15
N GLN A 56 2.24 -9.59 -1.79
CA GLN A 56 2.30 -9.44 -3.25
C GLN A 56 2.43 -10.80 -3.95
N GLU A 57 3.39 -11.62 -3.55
CA GLU A 57 3.70 -12.89 -4.23
C GLU A 57 2.67 -13.99 -3.99
N LYS A 58 2.17 -14.11 -2.75
CA LYS A 58 1.24 -15.20 -2.37
C LYS A 58 -0.20 -14.86 -2.65
N TYR A 59 -0.59 -13.61 -2.43
CA TYR A 59 -1.99 -13.20 -2.43
C TYR A 59 -2.30 -12.12 -3.47
N ASN A 60 -1.33 -11.73 -4.30
CA ASN A 60 -1.47 -10.70 -5.34
C ASN A 60 -2.01 -9.38 -4.79
N TRP A 61 -1.62 -9.01 -3.56
CA TRP A 61 -1.95 -7.70 -3.02
C TRP A 61 -1.20 -6.63 -3.81
N GLU A 62 -1.87 -5.53 -4.09
CA GLU A 62 -1.26 -4.35 -4.70
C GLU A 62 -1.07 -3.28 -3.63
N PHE A 63 0.10 -2.63 -3.63
CA PHE A 63 0.45 -1.61 -2.66
C PHE A 63 0.64 -0.27 -3.38
N ILE A 64 0.03 0.78 -2.84
CA ILE A 64 0.18 2.16 -3.30
C ILE A 64 0.72 2.96 -2.12
N PHE A 65 1.75 3.78 -2.34
CA PHE A 65 2.37 4.59 -1.30
C PHE A 65 2.19 6.07 -1.62
N LEU A 66 1.76 6.86 -0.64
CA LEU A 66 1.48 8.28 -0.75
C LEU A 66 2.28 9.00 0.33
N GLY A 67 3.27 9.81 -0.07
CA GLY A 67 4.16 10.52 0.86
C GLY A 67 3.97 12.03 0.79
N ALA A 68 3.75 12.69 1.93
CA ALA A 68 3.62 14.13 2.00
C ALA A 68 5.00 14.79 2.12
N ASN A 69 5.32 15.74 1.24
CA ASN A 69 6.52 16.57 1.32
C ASN A 69 7.86 15.78 1.42
N ILE A 70 7.90 14.55 0.88
CA ILE A 70 9.08 13.67 0.88
C ILE A 70 9.32 13.07 -0.50
N ASP A 71 10.43 12.33 -0.64
CA ASP A 71 10.66 11.43 -1.78
C ASP A 71 9.93 10.10 -1.53
N ALA A 72 8.65 10.05 -1.90
CA ALA A 72 7.79 8.90 -1.66
C ALA A 72 8.27 7.68 -2.45
N ALA A 73 8.85 7.87 -3.64
CA ALA A 73 9.41 6.80 -4.45
C ALA A 73 10.55 6.08 -3.73
N LYS A 74 11.48 6.83 -3.16
CA LYS A 74 12.60 6.27 -2.40
C LYS A 74 12.15 5.54 -1.13
N GLU A 75 11.22 6.13 -0.38
CA GLU A 75 10.68 5.47 0.83
C GLU A 75 9.89 4.20 0.45
N ALA A 76 9.09 4.23 -0.61
CA ALA A 76 8.38 3.07 -1.13
C ALA A 76 9.32 1.92 -1.51
N ASP A 77 10.40 2.22 -2.24
CA ASP A 77 11.40 1.22 -2.64
C ASP A 77 12.10 0.57 -1.42
N SER A 78 12.37 1.38 -0.39
CA SER A 78 12.98 0.91 0.86
C SER A 78 12.14 -0.18 1.56
N ILE A 79 10.80 -0.14 1.41
CA ILE A 79 9.87 -1.14 1.91
C ILE A 79 9.36 -2.12 0.84
N GLY A 80 9.92 -2.08 -0.38
CA GLY A 80 9.62 -3.04 -1.45
C GLY A 80 8.34 -2.77 -2.24
N ILE A 81 7.87 -1.52 -2.24
CA ILE A 81 6.80 -1.06 -3.14
C ILE A 81 7.47 -0.44 -4.38
N SER A 82 6.91 -0.70 -5.57
CA SER A 82 7.44 -0.10 -6.80
C SER A 82 7.36 1.42 -6.75
N MET A 83 8.40 2.10 -7.24
CA MET A 83 8.41 3.56 -7.41
C MET A 83 7.26 4.04 -8.31
N ASP A 84 6.83 3.22 -9.29
CA ASP A 84 5.67 3.52 -10.15
C ASP A 84 4.33 3.51 -9.40
N SER A 85 4.31 2.98 -8.18
CA SER A 85 3.14 2.92 -7.29
C SER A 85 3.30 3.84 -6.08
N ALA A 86 4.24 4.79 -6.17
CA ALA A 86 4.48 5.81 -5.15
C ALA A 86 4.14 7.19 -5.71
N TYR A 87 3.47 8.02 -4.92
CA TYR A 87 3.12 9.39 -5.31
C TYR A 87 3.43 10.35 -4.18
N ASP A 88 4.02 11.49 -4.56
CA ASP A 88 4.25 12.60 -3.66
C ASP A 88 3.00 13.48 -3.60
N PHE A 89 2.73 14.06 -2.44
CA PHE A 89 1.73 15.12 -2.31
C PHE A 89 2.20 16.22 -1.38
N GLU A 90 1.57 17.39 -1.48
CA GLU A 90 1.84 18.48 -0.56
C GLU A 90 0.91 18.38 0.66
N ALA A 91 1.45 18.53 1.87
CA ALA A 91 0.64 18.53 3.11
C ALA A 91 -0.13 19.86 3.31
N SER A 92 -0.85 20.30 2.28
CA SER A 92 -1.74 21.45 2.28
C SER A 92 -3.18 21.02 1.97
N GLN A 93 -4.15 21.91 2.22
CA GLN A 93 -5.56 21.58 1.98
C GLN A 93 -5.82 21.21 0.50
N SER A 94 -5.16 21.90 -0.43
CA SER A 94 -5.18 21.58 -1.86
C SER A 94 -4.46 20.26 -2.16
N GLY A 95 -3.27 20.05 -1.60
CA GLY A 95 -2.47 18.85 -1.85
C GLY A 95 -3.12 17.56 -1.31
N VAL A 96 -3.81 17.62 -0.17
CA VAL A 96 -4.58 16.48 0.35
C VAL A 96 -5.77 16.15 -0.56
N LYS A 97 -6.46 17.16 -1.11
CA LYS A 97 -7.54 16.94 -2.07
C LYS A 97 -7.01 16.25 -3.33
N GLU A 98 -5.88 16.72 -3.84
CA GLU A 98 -5.21 16.11 -5.00
C GLU A 98 -4.75 14.68 -4.72
N MET A 99 -4.18 14.43 -3.54
CA MET A 99 -3.83 13.08 -3.07
C MET A 99 -5.04 12.13 -3.09
N TYR A 100 -6.22 12.56 -2.65
CA TYR A 100 -7.42 11.72 -2.71
C TYR A 100 -7.87 11.44 -4.15
N CYS A 101 -7.75 12.42 -5.05
CA CYS A 101 -8.02 12.21 -6.47
C CYS A 101 -7.06 11.18 -7.07
N LEU A 102 -5.75 11.33 -6.84
CA LEU A 102 -4.71 10.42 -7.31
C LEU A 102 -4.92 9.00 -6.76
N ALA A 103 -5.18 8.88 -5.45
CA ALA A 103 -5.49 7.59 -4.82
C ALA A 103 -6.72 6.93 -5.47
N SER A 104 -7.78 7.70 -5.71
CA SER A 104 -8.99 7.20 -6.36
C SER A 104 -8.74 6.74 -7.79
N GLU A 105 -7.93 7.48 -8.55
CA GLU A 105 -7.54 7.13 -9.91
C GLU A 105 -6.68 5.87 -9.94
N ALA A 106 -5.60 5.83 -9.17
CA ALA A 106 -4.70 4.68 -9.08
C ALA A 106 -5.43 3.40 -8.65
N VAL A 107 -6.36 3.49 -7.68
CA VAL A 107 -7.22 2.38 -7.27
C VAL A 107 -8.15 1.96 -8.42
N THR A 108 -8.72 2.90 -9.16
CA THR A 108 -9.60 2.61 -10.31
C THR A 108 -8.84 1.92 -11.43
N GLU A 109 -7.64 2.39 -11.76
CA GLU A 109 -6.77 1.77 -12.75
C GLU A 109 -6.34 0.37 -12.32
N SER A 110 -5.91 0.22 -11.06
CA SER A 110 -5.59 -1.08 -10.49
C SER A 110 -6.77 -2.04 -10.64
N ARG A 111 -7.98 -1.64 -10.24
CA ARG A 111 -9.19 -2.47 -10.40
C ARG A 111 -9.41 -2.92 -11.84
N ARG A 112 -9.16 -2.04 -12.83
CA ARG A 112 -9.30 -2.34 -14.26
C ARG A 112 -8.22 -3.27 -14.81
N LYS A 113 -6.98 -3.17 -14.33
CA LYS A 113 -5.86 -4.01 -14.80
C LYS A 113 -6.10 -5.51 -14.58
N SER A 114 -6.88 -5.89 -13.57
CA SER A 114 -7.26 -7.30 -13.33
C SER A 114 -8.24 -7.87 -14.36
N SER A 115 -8.96 -7.04 -15.12
CA SER A 115 -9.90 -7.52 -16.16
C SER A 115 -9.23 -7.87 -17.49
N LYS A 116 -7.91 -7.67 -17.66
CA LYS A 116 -7.20 -7.89 -18.93
C LYS A 116 -6.33 -9.15 -18.99
N LYS A 117 -6.27 -9.99 -17.96
CA LYS A 117 -5.63 -11.33 -18.07
C LYS A 117 -6.64 -12.41 -18.47
N LYS A 118 -7.07 -12.35 -19.73
CA LYS A 118 -7.69 -13.47 -20.48
C LYS A 118 -7.40 -13.24 -21.97
N GLN A 119 -6.22 -13.64 -22.40
CA GLN A 119 -5.92 -14.05 -23.78
C GLN A 119 -5.07 -15.31 -23.70
#